data_AF-A0A1W5D9Q8-F1
#
_entry.id   AF-A0A1W5D9Q8-F1
#
_cell.length_a   1.000
_cell.length_b   1.000
_cell.length_c   1.000
_cell.angle_alpha   90.00
_cell.angle_beta   90.00
_cell.angle_gamma   90.00
#
_symmetry.space_group_name_H-M   'P 1'
#
loop_
_entity.id
_entity.type
_entity.pdbx_description
1 polymer ?
#
loop_
_entity_poly.entity_id
_entity_poly.type
_entity_poly.pdbx_seq_one_letter_code
_entity_poly.pdbx_strand_id
1 'polypeptide(L)'
;MVRNYIPKALRRVDFDDSNDHFAPLEQDKDTRIQQAYDYWLSTRDQEDPPSLHKVAESHNVAYSTLRDRKNGAISKKEANQAMQKLTPVEEDVIALWVTTLATWGSPPTHLQLVKMAYELLQKRGVYKELGEQWIARFLARHPELKSKYVNPIEKERILATDPAILQHYFELYKSTKEQYNIDDENEWNMDEKGVAMGVIGKTKVIIPKRDIPQYMAVCGN
;
A
#
# COMPACT_ATOMS: atom_id res chain seq x y z
N MET A 1 -18.58 13.13 -38.26
CA MET A 1 -19.34 13.74 -37.15
C MET A 1 -19.46 12.72 -36.03
N VAL A 2 -18.47 12.63 -35.14
CA VAL A 2 -18.55 11.88 -33.87
C VAL A 2 -17.78 12.71 -32.84
N ARG A 3 -18.50 13.25 -31.86
CA ARG A 3 -17.96 14.03 -30.74
C ARG A 3 -17.21 13.10 -29.81
N ASN A 4 -15.90 13.30 -29.66
CA ASN A 4 -15.13 12.67 -28.59
C ASN A 4 -15.55 13.28 -27.25
N TYR A 5 -16.18 12.47 -26.40
CA TYR A 5 -16.53 12.81 -25.03
C TYR A 5 -15.30 12.59 -24.14
N ILE A 6 -14.57 13.67 -23.86
CA ILE A 6 -13.46 13.68 -22.89
C ILE A 6 -14.05 14.05 -21.52
N PRO A 7 -13.89 13.23 -20.46
CA PRO A 7 -14.35 13.58 -19.12
C PRO A 7 -13.62 14.84 -18.61
N LYS A 8 -14.38 15.81 -18.07
CA LYS A 8 -13.89 17.09 -17.53
C LYS A 8 -12.96 17.00 -16.30
N ALA A 9 -12.53 15.81 -15.89
CA ALA A 9 -11.79 15.61 -14.65
C ALA A 9 -10.25 15.73 -14.77
N LEU A 10 -9.72 16.06 -15.96
CA LEU A 10 -8.29 16.26 -16.17
C LEU A 10 -8.01 17.66 -16.74
N ARG A 11 -8.39 18.69 -15.98
CA ARG A 11 -7.96 20.07 -16.25
C ARG A 11 -7.03 20.50 -15.12
N ARG A 12 -5.72 20.42 -15.41
CA ARG A 12 -4.59 21.13 -14.78
C ARG A 12 -4.56 21.14 -13.25
N VAL A 13 -3.73 20.25 -12.69
CA VAL A 13 -3.07 20.55 -11.41
C VAL A 13 -1.77 21.22 -11.82
N ASP A 14 -1.79 22.55 -11.91
CA ASP A 14 -0.61 23.36 -12.14
C ASP A 14 0.25 23.26 -10.86
N PHE A 15 1.44 22.65 -10.96
CA PHE A 15 2.27 22.22 -9.83
C PHE A 15 3.20 23.32 -9.29
N ASP A 16 2.92 24.59 -9.60
CA ASP A 16 3.82 25.72 -9.33
C ASP A 16 3.07 26.98 -8.85
N ASP A 17 2.07 26.79 -7.98
CA ASP A 17 1.46 27.91 -7.25
C ASP A 17 2.23 28.12 -5.93
N SER A 18 3.02 29.20 -5.88
CA SER A 18 3.84 29.60 -4.73
C SER A 18 3.00 30.06 -3.53
N ASN A 19 1.66 30.03 -3.65
CA ASN A 19 0.71 30.48 -2.65
C ASN A 19 -0.29 29.39 -2.21
N ASP A 20 -0.01 28.11 -2.49
CA ASP A 20 -0.74 27.00 -1.88
C ASP A 20 -0.36 26.94 -0.39
N HIS A 21 -1.03 27.77 0.40
CA HIS A 21 -1.01 27.73 1.84
C HIS A 21 -1.26 26.29 2.25
N PHE A 22 -0.22 25.63 2.74
CA PHE A 22 -0.24 24.30 3.32
C PHE A 22 -1.32 24.27 4.41
N ALA A 23 -2.56 24.01 4.02
CA ALA A 23 -3.68 23.88 4.93
C ALA A 23 -3.28 22.75 5.88
N PRO A 24 -3.20 22.98 7.21
CA PRO A 24 -2.83 21.93 8.14
C PRO A 24 -3.72 20.73 7.87
N LEU A 25 -3.09 19.58 7.56
CA LEU A 25 -3.79 18.31 7.39
C LEU A 25 -4.83 18.21 8.51
N GLU A 26 -6.11 18.18 8.13
CA GLU A 26 -7.20 18.18 9.11
C GLU A 26 -6.95 17.06 10.12
N GLN A 27 -6.66 17.44 11.36
CA GLN A 27 -6.27 16.48 12.39
C GLN A 27 -7.37 15.45 12.57
N ASP A 28 -6.98 14.17 12.53
CA ASP A 28 -7.90 13.03 12.69
C ASP A 28 -8.76 13.24 13.94
N LYS A 29 -10.06 12.94 13.82
CA LYS A 29 -11.05 13.25 14.86
C LYS A 29 -10.65 12.68 16.23
N ASP A 30 -10.11 11.47 16.26
CA ASP A 30 -9.66 10.82 17.50
C ASP A 30 -8.44 11.54 18.12
N THR A 31 -7.56 12.13 17.30
CA THR A 31 -6.42 12.92 17.79
C THR A 31 -6.88 14.21 18.47
N ARG A 32 -7.87 14.90 17.90
CA ARG A 32 -8.46 16.11 18.52
C ARG A 32 -9.14 15.79 19.84
N ILE A 33 -9.87 14.66 19.91
CA ILE A 33 -10.49 14.18 21.15
C ILE A 33 -9.43 13.86 22.21
N GLN A 34 -8.32 13.20 21.82
CA GLN A 34 -7.25 12.85 22.73
C GLN A 34 -6.52 14.09 23.25
N GLN A 35 -6.16 15.03 22.37
CA GLN A 35 -5.53 16.30 22.76
C GLN A 35 -6.42 17.11 23.72
N ALA A 36 -7.73 17.18 23.46
CA ALA A 36 -8.67 17.84 24.36
C ALA A 36 -8.73 17.18 25.75
N TYR A 37 -8.67 15.85 25.79
CA TYR A 37 -8.65 15.08 27.03
C TYR A 37 -7.35 15.28 27.81
N ASP A 38 -6.19 15.24 27.12
CA ASP A 38 -4.88 15.46 27.73
C ASP A 38 -4.74 16.89 28.27
N TYR A 39 -5.26 17.88 27.52
CA TYR A 39 -5.33 19.27 27.98
C TYR A 39 -6.21 19.40 29.23
N TRP A 40 -7.39 18.79 29.25
CA TRP A 40 -8.25 18.78 30.44
C TRP A 40 -7.57 18.11 31.65
N LEU A 41 -6.85 17.00 31.44
CA LEU A 41 -6.12 16.31 32.50
C LEU A 41 -5.01 17.18 33.12
N SER A 42 -4.31 17.97 32.31
CA SER A 42 -3.23 18.85 32.78
C SER A 42 -3.72 20.12 33.49
N THR A 43 -4.94 20.58 33.19
CA THR A 43 -5.53 21.81 33.74
C THR A 43 -6.47 21.57 34.92
N ARG A 44 -6.83 20.31 35.21
CA ARG A 44 -7.79 19.92 36.26
C ARG A 44 -7.41 20.40 37.67
N ASP A 45 -6.12 20.44 38.00
CA ASP A 45 -5.62 20.74 39.35
C ASP A 45 -5.25 22.22 39.53
N GLN A 46 -5.56 23.07 38.54
CA GLN A 46 -5.34 24.51 38.61
C GLN A 46 -6.37 25.19 39.52
N GLU A 47 -6.04 26.37 40.06
CA GLU A 47 -6.96 27.13 40.94
C GLU A 47 -8.28 27.52 40.25
N ASP A 48 -8.28 27.71 38.93
CA ASP A 48 -9.47 27.93 38.11
C ASP A 48 -9.45 27.02 36.86
N PRO A 49 -9.95 25.77 36.98
CA PRO A 49 -9.88 24.81 35.89
C PRO A 49 -10.91 25.14 34.80
N PRO A 50 -10.53 25.09 33.51
CA PRO A 50 -11.46 25.33 32.43
C PRO A 50 -12.59 24.28 32.43
N SER A 51 -13.81 24.75 32.22
CA SER A 51 -14.96 23.84 32.12
C SER A 51 -14.77 22.88 30.95
N LEU A 52 -15.28 21.64 31.09
CA LEU A 52 -15.16 20.63 30.03
C LEU A 52 -15.78 21.10 28.70
N HIS A 53 -16.79 21.97 28.75
CA HIS A 53 -17.39 22.59 27.58
C HIS A 53 -16.44 23.57 26.90
N LYS A 54 -15.75 24.42 27.67
CA LYS A 54 -14.76 25.37 27.16
C LYS A 54 -13.59 24.65 26.49
N VAL A 55 -13.15 23.53 27.08
CA VAL A 55 -12.12 22.66 26.48
C VAL A 55 -12.62 21.99 25.19
N ALA A 56 -13.85 21.48 25.19
CA ALA A 56 -14.42 20.86 23.99
C ALA A 56 -14.51 21.88 22.83
N GLU A 57 -14.95 23.10 23.13
CA GLU A 57 -15.03 24.21 22.17
C GLU A 57 -13.66 24.63 21.64
N SER A 58 -12.65 24.78 22.52
CA SER A 58 -11.30 25.18 22.11
C SER A 58 -10.61 24.16 21.19
N HIS A 59 -10.96 22.88 21.32
CA HIS A 59 -10.43 21.79 20.49
C HIS A 59 -11.37 21.36 19.35
N ASN A 60 -12.49 22.08 19.14
CA ASN A 60 -13.50 21.77 18.12
C ASN A 60 -14.04 20.32 18.21
N VAL A 61 -14.28 19.85 19.43
CA VAL A 61 -14.82 18.52 19.75
C VAL A 61 -16.21 18.70 20.36
N ALA A 62 -17.16 17.80 20.04
CA ALA A 62 -18.46 17.82 20.69
C ALA A 62 -18.33 17.54 22.19
N TYR A 63 -18.96 18.36 23.04
CA TYR A 63 -18.95 18.20 24.50
C TYR A 63 -19.31 16.78 24.95
N SER A 64 -20.34 16.17 24.35
CA SER A 64 -20.76 14.80 24.65
C SER A 64 -19.62 13.78 24.44
N THR A 65 -18.86 13.93 23.35
CA THR A 65 -17.75 13.03 23.01
C THR A 65 -16.61 13.14 24.02
N LEU A 66 -16.26 14.37 24.44
CA LEU A 66 -15.22 14.58 25.45
C LEU A 66 -15.68 14.11 26.84
N ARG A 67 -16.95 14.33 27.19
CA ARG A 67 -17.56 13.81 28.42
C ARG A 67 -17.55 12.28 28.46
N ASP A 68 -17.92 11.63 27.37
CA ASP A 68 -17.92 10.17 27.29
C ASP A 68 -16.49 9.62 27.38
N ARG A 69 -15.51 10.27 26.74
CA ARG A 69 -14.07 9.93 26.89
C ARG A 69 -13.60 10.06 28.34
N LYS A 70 -13.97 11.15 29.02
CA LYS A 70 -13.70 11.34 30.47
C LYS A 70 -14.33 10.24 31.32
N ASN A 71 -15.52 9.76 30.96
CA ASN A 71 -16.22 8.67 31.64
C ASN A 71 -15.67 7.28 31.29
N GLY A 72 -14.56 7.18 30.57
CA GLY A 72 -13.88 5.93 30.25
C GLY A 72 -14.30 5.29 28.92
N ALA A 73 -15.05 6.00 28.07
CA ALA A 73 -15.35 5.49 26.72
C ALA A 73 -14.08 5.44 25.86
N ILE A 74 -13.76 4.24 25.37
CA ILE A 74 -12.66 4.01 24.44
C ILE A 74 -12.98 4.54 23.04
N SER A 75 -11.95 4.85 22.26
CA SER A 75 -12.14 5.24 20.86
C SER A 75 -12.73 4.09 20.03
N LYS A 76 -13.42 4.45 18.95
CA LYS A 76 -13.90 3.44 17.99
C LYS A 76 -12.74 2.63 17.41
N LYS A 77 -11.58 3.26 17.21
CA LYS A 77 -10.37 2.61 16.71
C LYS A 77 -9.86 1.54 17.68
N GLU A 78 -9.76 1.86 18.97
CA GLU A 78 -9.35 0.91 20.02
C GLU A 78 -10.36 -0.23 20.18
N ALA A 79 -11.67 0.09 20.21
CA ALA A 79 -12.71 -0.92 20.27
C ALA A 79 -12.63 -1.89 19.08
N ASN A 80 -12.44 -1.36 17.87
CA ASN A 80 -12.26 -2.17 16.68
C ASN A 80 -10.98 -3.01 16.74
N GLN A 81 -9.86 -2.47 17.24
CA GLN A 81 -8.61 -3.21 17.45
C GLN A 81 -8.79 -4.38 18.42
N ALA A 82 -9.50 -4.18 19.53
CA ALA A 82 -9.80 -5.25 20.48
C ALA A 82 -10.64 -6.39 19.88
N MET A 83 -11.44 -6.09 18.84
CA MET A 83 -12.25 -7.08 18.12
C MET A 83 -11.50 -7.75 16.95
N GLN A 84 -10.28 -7.33 16.62
CA GLN A 84 -9.51 -7.95 15.55
C GLN A 84 -9.05 -9.35 15.94
N LYS A 85 -8.97 -10.24 14.94
CA LYS A 85 -8.44 -11.59 15.14
C LYS A 85 -6.93 -11.55 15.35
N LEU A 86 -6.23 -10.74 14.55
CA LEU A 86 -4.81 -10.45 14.73
C LEU A 86 -4.65 -9.16 15.52
N THR A 87 -3.63 -9.11 16.36
CA THR A 87 -3.24 -7.88 17.05
C THR A 87 -2.58 -6.90 16.08
N PRO A 88 -2.60 -5.58 16.36
CA PRO A 88 -1.88 -4.62 15.52
C PRO A 88 -0.41 -4.99 15.30
N VAL A 89 0.26 -5.49 16.34
CA VAL A 89 1.66 -5.93 16.28
C VAL A 89 1.86 -7.12 15.35
N GLU A 90 0.94 -8.10 15.37
CA GLU A 90 0.99 -9.23 14.45
C GLU A 90 0.78 -8.77 12.99
N GLU A 91 -0.14 -7.83 12.75
CA GLU A 91 -0.34 -7.26 11.41
C GLU A 91 0.87 -6.43 10.94
N ASP A 92 1.52 -5.67 11.83
CA ASP A 92 2.77 -4.95 11.54
C ASP A 92 3.90 -5.91 11.13
N VAL A 93 4.03 -7.05 11.80
CA VAL A 93 5.02 -8.09 11.43
C VAL A 93 4.72 -8.67 10.05
N ILE A 94 3.44 -8.89 9.72
CA ILE A 94 3.04 -9.33 8.37
C ILE A 94 3.38 -8.24 7.34
N ALA A 95 3.11 -6.97 7.63
CA ALA A 95 3.42 -5.86 6.73
C ALA A 95 4.93 -5.73 6.47
N LEU A 96 5.75 -5.91 7.51
CA LEU A 96 7.20 -5.99 7.39
C LEU A 96 7.63 -7.18 6.52
N TRP A 97 7.07 -8.36 6.76
CA TRP A 97 7.34 -9.55 5.96
C TRP A 97 7.02 -9.36 4.47
N VAL A 98 5.85 -8.76 4.16
CA VAL A 98 5.47 -8.38 2.78
C VAL A 98 6.50 -7.45 2.16
N THR A 99 6.94 -6.45 2.91
CA THR A 99 7.92 -5.46 2.43
C THR A 99 9.26 -6.14 2.13
N THR A 100 9.77 -6.97 3.04
CA THR A 100 11.01 -7.74 2.84
C THR A 100 10.93 -8.63 1.61
N LEU A 101 9.84 -9.38 1.44
CA LEU A 101 9.65 -10.22 0.25
C LEU A 101 9.59 -9.42 -1.05
N ALA A 102 8.97 -8.25 -1.03
CA ALA A 102 8.96 -7.35 -2.18
C ALA A 102 10.35 -6.82 -2.52
N THR A 103 11.19 -6.51 -1.51
CA THR A 103 12.59 -6.09 -1.75
C THR A 103 13.44 -7.19 -2.37
N TRP A 104 13.16 -8.46 -2.07
CA TRP A 104 13.80 -9.62 -2.70
C TRP A 104 13.24 -9.95 -4.08
N GLY A 105 12.30 -9.15 -4.59
CA GLY A 105 11.69 -9.34 -5.90
C GLY A 105 10.65 -10.46 -5.95
N SER A 106 10.18 -10.98 -4.81
CA SER A 106 9.18 -12.05 -4.75
C SER A 106 8.03 -11.68 -3.80
N PRO A 107 7.21 -10.68 -4.15
CA PRO A 107 6.12 -10.22 -3.29
C PRO A 107 5.05 -11.30 -3.08
N PRO A 108 4.46 -11.40 -1.88
CA PRO A 108 3.51 -12.45 -1.57
C PRO A 108 2.18 -12.23 -2.31
N THR A 109 1.57 -13.34 -2.71
CA THR A 109 0.20 -13.40 -3.22
C THR A 109 -0.82 -13.19 -2.10
N HIS A 110 -2.06 -12.90 -2.49
CA HIS A 110 -3.19 -12.82 -1.54
C HIS A 110 -3.35 -14.11 -0.73
N LEU A 111 -3.17 -15.27 -1.37
CA LEU A 111 -3.25 -16.57 -0.70
C LEU A 111 -2.12 -16.76 0.32
N GLN A 112 -0.89 -16.42 -0.05
CA GLN A 112 0.26 -16.51 0.87
C GLN A 112 0.11 -15.57 2.06
N LEU A 113 -0.44 -14.37 1.87
CA LEU A 113 -0.74 -13.46 2.98
C LEU A 113 -1.73 -14.08 3.98
N VAL A 114 -2.83 -14.65 3.47
CA VAL A 114 -3.84 -15.31 4.31
C VAL A 114 -3.26 -16.52 5.03
N LYS A 115 -2.44 -17.33 4.35
CA LYS A 115 -1.74 -18.47 4.96
C LYS A 115 -0.82 -18.02 6.10
N MET A 116 0.01 -17.00 5.88
CA MET A 116 0.91 -16.45 6.90
C MET A 116 0.14 -15.94 8.13
N ALA A 117 -0.94 -15.19 7.90
CA ALA A 117 -1.79 -14.70 8.98
C ALA A 117 -2.49 -15.83 9.75
N TYR A 118 -2.92 -16.88 9.05
CA TYR A 118 -3.51 -18.06 9.66
C TYR A 118 -2.49 -18.87 10.47
N GLU A 119 -1.26 -19.01 9.99
CA GLU A 119 -0.16 -19.65 10.73
C GLU A 119 0.17 -18.90 12.03
N LEU A 120 0.16 -17.57 12.03
CA LEU A 120 0.33 -16.77 13.26
C LEU A 120 -0.80 -17.03 14.26
N LEU A 121 -2.05 -17.09 13.80
CA LEU A 121 -3.19 -17.42 14.65
C LEU A 121 -3.07 -18.84 15.24
N GLN A 122 -2.66 -19.82 14.44
CA GLN A 122 -2.46 -21.19 14.91
C GLN A 122 -1.35 -21.30 15.95
N LYS A 123 -0.24 -20.57 15.78
CA LYS A 123 0.84 -20.51 16.79
C LYS A 123 0.36 -19.93 18.13
N ARG A 124 -0.67 -19.08 18.11
CA ARG A 124 -1.34 -18.56 19.31
C ARG A 124 -2.42 -19.50 19.87
N GLY A 125 -2.64 -20.66 19.26
CA GLY A 125 -3.70 -21.60 19.62
C GLY A 125 -5.11 -21.17 19.18
N VAL A 126 -5.22 -20.20 18.25
CA VAL A 126 -6.50 -19.71 17.74
C VAL A 126 -6.77 -20.29 16.36
N TYR A 127 -7.68 -21.25 16.28
CA TYR A 127 -8.08 -21.91 15.03
C TYR A 127 -9.33 -21.26 14.43
N LYS A 128 -9.22 -19.96 14.10
CA LYS A 128 -10.30 -19.21 13.45
C LYS A 128 -9.89 -18.85 12.04
N GLU A 129 -10.76 -19.14 11.08
CA GLU A 129 -10.57 -18.72 9.68
C GLU A 129 -10.60 -17.19 9.55
N LEU A 130 -9.85 -16.65 8.60
CA LEU A 130 -9.93 -15.24 8.25
C LEU A 130 -11.10 -15.01 7.30
N GLY A 131 -11.86 -13.94 7.51
CA GLY A 131 -13.00 -13.63 6.64
C GLY A 131 -12.53 -13.12 5.27
N GLU A 132 -13.39 -13.22 4.25
CA GLU A 132 -13.07 -12.82 2.87
C GLU A 132 -12.59 -11.38 2.74
N GLN A 133 -13.15 -10.47 3.53
CA GLN A 133 -12.80 -9.05 3.53
C GLN A 133 -11.54 -8.72 4.35
N TRP A 134 -10.88 -9.72 4.95
CA TRP A 134 -9.74 -9.48 5.83
C TRP A 134 -8.58 -8.79 5.08
N ILE A 135 -8.24 -9.24 3.87
CA ILE A 135 -7.16 -8.62 3.07
C ILE A 135 -7.48 -7.15 2.76
N ALA A 136 -8.72 -6.85 2.34
CA ALA A 136 -9.13 -5.49 2.04
C ALA A 136 -9.02 -4.58 3.28
N ARG A 137 -9.45 -5.08 4.44
CA ARG A 137 -9.36 -4.36 5.71
C ARG A 137 -7.92 -4.22 6.20
N PHE A 138 -7.08 -5.24 5.99
CA PHE A 138 -5.64 -5.20 6.29
C PHE A 138 -4.96 -4.10 5.47
N LEU A 139 -5.20 -4.06 4.16
CA LEU A 139 -4.66 -2.99 3.29
C LEU A 139 -5.19 -1.60 3.65
N ALA A 140 -6.42 -1.50 4.16
CA ALA A 140 -6.95 -0.23 4.67
C ALA A 140 -6.26 0.23 5.96
N ARG A 141 -5.75 -0.70 6.79
CA ARG A 141 -4.95 -0.39 7.98
C ARG A 141 -3.47 -0.13 7.68
N HIS A 142 -2.97 -0.70 6.59
CA HIS A 142 -1.59 -0.59 6.11
C HIS A 142 -1.52 0.17 4.77
N PRO A 143 -1.74 1.50 4.75
CA PRO A 143 -1.78 2.31 3.52
C PRO A 143 -0.44 2.38 2.78
N GLU A 144 0.65 1.96 3.42
CA GLU A 144 1.96 1.75 2.83
C GLU A 144 2.01 0.57 1.86
N LEU A 145 1.03 -0.34 1.92
CA LEU A 145 0.91 -1.51 1.03
C LEU A 145 -0.21 -1.31 -0.01
N LYS A 146 -0.08 -1.97 -1.15
CA LYS A 146 -1.11 -2.01 -2.20
C LYS A 146 -1.14 -3.36 -2.89
N SER A 147 -2.30 -3.72 -3.43
CA SER A 147 -2.43 -4.87 -4.33
C SER A 147 -2.09 -4.47 -5.77
N LYS A 148 -1.33 -5.30 -6.49
CA LYS A 148 -1.01 -5.12 -7.90
C LYS A 148 -1.15 -6.43 -8.67
N TYR A 149 -1.62 -6.34 -9.91
CA TYR A 149 -1.58 -7.46 -10.85
C TYR A 149 -0.22 -7.52 -11.54
N VAL A 150 0.31 -8.72 -11.58
CA VAL A 150 1.68 -9.00 -11.99
C VAL A 150 1.70 -10.07 -13.07
N ASN A 151 2.44 -9.81 -14.14
CA ASN A 151 2.72 -10.85 -15.13
C ASN A 151 3.84 -11.73 -14.56
N PRO A 152 3.66 -13.06 -14.48
CA PRO A 152 4.77 -13.93 -14.16
C PRO A 152 5.85 -13.82 -15.23
N ILE A 153 7.10 -13.83 -14.79
CA ILE A 153 8.26 -14.01 -15.67
C ILE A 153 8.65 -15.47 -15.52
N GLU A 154 8.83 -16.15 -16.65
CA GLU A 154 9.30 -17.54 -16.66
C GLU A 154 10.65 -17.65 -15.95
N LYS A 155 10.73 -18.55 -14.97
CA LYS A 155 11.94 -18.80 -14.17
C LYS A 155 13.16 -19.09 -15.06
N GLU A 156 12.96 -19.84 -16.13
CA GLU A 156 14.01 -20.16 -17.10
C GLU A 156 14.58 -18.92 -17.77
N ARG A 157 13.75 -17.92 -18.11
CA ARG A 157 14.24 -16.65 -18.66
C ARG A 157 15.08 -15.89 -17.64
N ILE A 158 14.68 -15.90 -16.38
CA ILE A 158 15.45 -15.22 -15.31
C ILE A 158 16.81 -15.90 -15.15
N LEU A 159 16.84 -17.23 -15.10
CA LEU A 159 18.07 -18.00 -14.95
C LEU A 159 19.01 -17.90 -16.17
N ALA A 160 18.43 -17.75 -17.37
CA ALA A 160 19.19 -17.57 -18.61
C ALA A 160 19.70 -16.13 -18.81
N THR A 161 19.27 -15.18 -17.96
CA THR A 161 19.67 -13.78 -18.08
C THR A 161 20.96 -13.51 -17.32
N ASP A 162 22.10 -13.54 -18.01
CA ASP A 162 23.39 -13.06 -17.49
C ASP A 162 23.59 -11.58 -17.88
N PRO A 163 23.75 -10.66 -16.91
CA PRO A 163 24.00 -9.25 -17.18
C PRO A 163 25.18 -9.00 -18.12
N ALA A 164 26.25 -9.79 -18.03
CA ALA A 164 27.43 -9.62 -18.88
C ALA A 164 27.13 -9.99 -20.34
N ILE A 165 26.35 -11.05 -20.57
CA ILE A 165 25.92 -11.48 -21.90
C ILE A 165 25.00 -10.42 -22.51
N LEU A 166 24.04 -9.89 -21.73
CA LEU A 166 23.16 -8.82 -22.19
C LEU A 166 23.94 -7.57 -22.56
N GLN A 167 24.87 -7.15 -21.71
CA GLN A 167 25.69 -5.97 -21.96
C GLN A 167 26.53 -6.15 -23.23
N HIS A 168 27.21 -7.28 -23.37
CA HIS A 168 28.01 -7.58 -24.54
C HIS A 168 27.16 -7.60 -25.83
N TYR A 169 25.97 -8.19 -25.78
CA TYR A 169 25.03 -8.19 -26.90
C TYR A 169 24.65 -6.76 -27.32
N PHE A 170 24.25 -5.90 -26.37
CA PHE A 170 23.85 -4.52 -26.68
C PHE A 170 25.02 -3.66 -27.19
N GLU A 171 26.23 -3.89 -26.68
CA GLU A 171 27.45 -3.24 -27.18
C GLU A 171 27.74 -3.66 -28.62
N LEU A 172 27.70 -4.96 -28.91
CA LEU A 172 27.91 -5.50 -30.26
C LEU A 172 26.83 -5.03 -31.25
N TYR A 173 25.57 -4.99 -30.81
CA TYR A 173 24.46 -4.50 -31.60
C TYR A 173 24.65 -3.03 -31.98
N LYS A 174 25.01 -2.17 -31.01
CA LYS A 174 25.29 -0.75 -31.28
C LYS A 174 26.45 -0.56 -32.24
N SER A 175 27.58 -1.26 -32.02
CA SER A 175 28.75 -1.12 -32.89
C SER A 175 28.47 -1.61 -34.32
N THR A 176 27.70 -2.69 -34.46
CA THR A 176 27.25 -3.20 -35.77
C THR A 176 26.34 -2.21 -36.47
N LYS A 177 25.37 -1.64 -35.76
CA LYS A 177 24.43 -0.64 -36.29
C LYS A 177 25.17 0.59 -36.82
N GLU A 178 26.13 1.10 -36.05
CA GLU A 178 27.00 2.21 -36.47
C GLU A 178 27.88 1.84 -37.66
N GLN A 179 28.52 0.67 -37.64
CA GLN A 179 29.41 0.21 -38.71
C GLN A 179 28.70 0.14 -40.07
N TYR A 180 27.47 -0.34 -40.09
CA TYR A 180 26.68 -0.51 -41.32
C TYR A 180 25.73 0.66 -41.59
N ASN A 181 25.75 1.71 -40.76
CA ASN A 181 24.90 2.89 -40.85
C ASN A 181 23.41 2.53 -41.04
N ILE A 182 22.93 1.57 -40.24
CA ILE A 182 21.55 1.08 -40.29
C ILE A 182 20.65 2.11 -39.59
N ASP A 183 19.74 2.70 -40.34
CA ASP A 183 18.74 3.64 -39.82
C ASP A 183 17.75 2.93 -38.90
N ASP A 184 17.28 3.63 -37.86
CA ASP A 184 16.24 3.17 -36.94
C ASP A 184 14.95 2.79 -37.70
N GLU A 185 14.66 3.47 -38.82
CA GLU A 185 13.50 3.18 -39.67
C GLU A 185 13.58 1.81 -40.37
N ASN A 186 14.78 1.23 -40.47
CA ASN A 186 15.04 -0.06 -41.11
C ASN A 186 15.13 -1.22 -40.10
N GLU A 187 14.78 -0.99 -38.84
CA GLU A 187 14.75 -2.01 -37.81
C GLU A 187 13.36 -2.61 -37.67
N TRP A 188 13.25 -3.87 -38.09
CA TRP A 188 11.99 -4.61 -38.03
C TRP A 188 12.08 -5.69 -36.96
N ASN A 189 11.19 -5.65 -35.97
CA ASN A 189 11.04 -6.75 -35.04
C ASN A 189 10.30 -7.91 -35.73
N MET A 190 10.92 -9.08 -35.75
CA MET A 190 10.28 -10.32 -36.21
C MET A 190 10.06 -11.20 -34.99
N ASP A 191 8.96 -10.99 -34.28
CA ASP A 191 8.55 -11.85 -33.16
C ASP A 191 7.35 -12.71 -33.54
N GLU A 192 7.41 -14.00 -33.19
CA GLU A 192 6.25 -14.87 -33.26
C GLU A 192 5.48 -14.76 -31.95
N LYS A 193 4.26 -14.23 -32.02
CA LYS A 193 3.38 -14.16 -30.85
C LYS A 193 2.65 -15.49 -30.67
N GLY A 194 3.25 -16.40 -29.91
CA GLY A 194 2.60 -17.65 -29.52
C GLY A 194 1.31 -17.40 -28.74
N VAL A 195 0.16 -17.79 -29.29
CA VAL A 195 -1.12 -17.82 -28.55
C VAL A 195 -1.17 -19.12 -27.77
N ALA A 196 -0.64 -19.11 -26.55
CA ALA A 196 -0.65 -20.27 -25.69
C ALA A 196 -1.98 -20.34 -24.92
N MET A 197 -2.88 -21.22 -25.38
CA MET A 197 -4.13 -21.54 -24.68
C MET A 197 -3.81 -22.22 -23.35
N GLY A 198 -4.20 -21.62 -22.23
CA GLY A 198 -4.00 -22.17 -20.88
C GLY A 198 -2.81 -21.61 -20.09
N VAL A 199 -2.12 -20.57 -20.59
CA VAL A 199 -1.06 -19.90 -19.81
C VAL A 199 -1.65 -19.12 -18.64
N ILE A 200 -1.00 -19.28 -17.48
CA ILE A 200 -1.36 -18.71 -16.19
C ILE A 200 -1.51 -17.19 -16.31
N GLY A 201 -2.71 -16.70 -15.98
CA GLY A 201 -3.05 -15.29 -16.02
C GLY A 201 -2.29 -14.43 -15.01
N LYS A 202 -2.52 -13.12 -15.08
CA LYS A 202 -1.96 -12.14 -14.13
C LYS A 202 -2.20 -12.58 -12.69
N THR A 203 -1.14 -12.71 -11.91
CA THR A 203 -1.24 -13.02 -10.47
C THR A 203 -1.49 -11.73 -9.69
N LYS A 204 -2.23 -11.80 -8.58
CA LYS A 204 -2.45 -10.64 -7.69
C LYS A 204 -1.55 -10.77 -6.46
N VAL A 205 -0.61 -9.84 -6.33
CA VAL A 205 0.36 -9.77 -5.21
C VAL A 205 0.19 -8.47 -4.43
N ILE A 206 0.82 -8.45 -3.25
CA ILE A 206 0.83 -7.30 -2.36
C ILE A 206 2.24 -6.72 -2.33
N ILE A 207 2.35 -5.42 -2.57
CA ILE A 207 3.63 -4.71 -2.67
C ILE A 207 3.61 -3.41 -1.86
N PRO A 208 4.77 -2.91 -1.43
CA PRO A 208 4.91 -1.54 -0.95
C PRO A 208 4.46 -0.53 -2.00
N LYS A 209 3.87 0.58 -1.55
CA LYS A 209 3.38 1.65 -2.43
C LYS A 209 4.52 2.39 -3.12
N ARG A 210 5.68 2.49 -2.45
CA ARG A 210 6.84 3.31 -2.80
C ARG A 210 7.82 2.62 -3.77
N ASP A 211 7.85 1.29 -3.81
CA ASP A 211 8.82 0.53 -4.60
C ASP A 211 8.23 -0.01 -5.90
N ILE A 212 8.96 0.16 -7.01
CA ILE A 212 8.67 -0.48 -8.30
C ILE A 212 9.94 -1.14 -8.86
N PRO A 213 10.48 -2.22 -8.25
CA PRO A 213 11.27 -3.18 -9.00
C PRO A 213 10.35 -4.13 -9.79
N GLN A 214 10.83 -4.57 -10.94
CA GLN A 214 10.21 -5.62 -11.75
C GLN A 214 10.30 -6.95 -10.95
N TYR A 215 9.15 -7.54 -10.62
CA TYR A 215 9.07 -8.67 -9.70
C TYR A 215 9.14 -10.02 -10.45
N MET A 216 9.68 -11.01 -9.78
CA MET A 216 9.55 -12.42 -10.12
C MET A 216 8.20 -12.89 -9.57
N ALA A 217 7.29 -13.34 -10.44
CA ALA A 217 6.17 -14.14 -9.97
C ALA A 217 6.50 -15.61 -10.29
N VAL A 218 6.67 -16.40 -9.24
CA VAL A 218 6.82 -17.85 -9.36
C VAL A 218 5.47 -18.39 -9.82
N CYS A 219 5.43 -19.01 -11.01
CA CYS A 219 4.29 -19.81 -11.44
C CYS A 219 4.08 -20.93 -10.41
N GLY A 220 2.86 -21.05 -9.87
CA GLY A 220 2.54 -22.03 -8.84
C GLY A 220 2.68 -23.46 -9.33
N ASN A 221 3.23 -24.32 -8.46
CA ASN A 221 3.05 -25.77 -8.52
C ASN A 221 1.60 -26.16 -8.20
#